data_AF-A0A1C7GLK5-F1
#
_entry.id   AF-A0A1C7GLK5-F1
#
_cell.length_a   1.000
_cell.length_b   1.000
_cell.length_c   1.000
_cell.angle_alpha   90.00
_cell.angle_beta   90.00
_cell.angle_gamma   90.00
#
_symmetry.space_group_name_H-M   'P 1'
#
loop_
_entity.id
_entity.type
_entity.pdbx_description
1 polymer ?
#
loop_
_entity_poly.entity_id
_entity_poly.type
_entity_poly.pdbx_seq_one_letter_code
_entity_poly.pdbx_strand_id
1 'polypeptide(L)' 'MTASEFRCLLEGAVSRDMDSLEELISLYCPLIDKMSRINGQIDEDLRQHLLLHIALNISRFKK' A
#
# COMPACT_ATOMS: atom_id res chain seq x y z
N MET A 1 -12.30 -1.80 10.49
CA MET A 1 -12.20 -2.87 9.49
C MET A 1 -12.13 -4.22 10.18
N THR A 2 -13.02 -5.14 9.85
CA THR A 2 -13.02 -6.55 10.29
C THR A 2 -12.08 -7.39 9.40
N ALA A 3 -11.78 -8.63 9.80
CA ALA A 3 -10.94 -9.52 9.00
C ALA A 3 -11.53 -9.83 7.62
N SER A 4 -12.86 -9.97 7.53
CA SER A 4 -13.57 -10.24 6.28
C SER A 4 -13.54 -9.02 5.34
N GLU A 5 -13.72 -7.82 5.88
CA GLU A 5 -13.61 -6.56 5.13
C GLU A 5 -12.20 -6.39 4.58
N PHE A 6 -11.18 -6.61 5.41
CA PHE A 6 -9.78 -6.53 4.98
C PHE A 6 -9.45 -7.53 3.88
N ARG A 7 -9.94 -8.77 4.01
CA ARG A 7 -9.75 -9.79 2.99
C ARG A 7 -10.36 -9.36 1.66
N CYS A 8 -11.59 -8.83 1.67
CA CYS A 8 -12.24 -8.33 0.46
C CYS A 8 -11.42 -7.22 -0.20
N LEU A 9 -10.97 -6.24 0.61
CA LEU A 9 -10.11 -5.14 0.16
C LEU A 9 -8.81 -5.63 -0.46
N LEU A 10 -8.11 -6.56 0.20
CA LEU A 10 -6.86 -7.13 -0.31
C LEU A 10 -7.09 -7.90 -1.63
N GLU A 11 -8.18 -8.66 -1.73
CA GLU A 11 -8.52 -9.39 -2.95
C GLU A 11 -8.82 -8.44 -4.13
N GLY A 12 -9.48 -7.31 -3.87
CA GLY A 12 -9.68 -6.24 -4.84
C GLY A 12 -8.36 -5.63 -5.30
N ALA A 13 -7.50 -5.23 -4.36
CA ALA A 13 -6.19 -4.63 -4.66
C ALA A 13 -5.29 -5.59 -5.45
N VAL A 14 -5.26 -6.88 -5.11
CA VAL A 14 -4.53 -7.93 -5.85
C VAL A 14 -5.06 -8.06 -7.29
N SER A 15 -6.37 -7.89 -7.48
CA SER A 15 -7.03 -7.90 -8.79
C SER A 15 -6.85 -6.61 -9.59
N ARG A 16 -6.02 -5.67 -9.10
CA ARG A 16 -5.76 -4.34 -9.70
C ARG A 16 -6.99 -3.42 -9.72
N ASP A 17 -7.92 -3.63 -8.80
CA ASP A 17 -8.94 -2.64 -8.54
C ASP A 17 -8.29 -1.41 -7.88
N MET A 18 -8.43 -0.25 -8.53
CA MET A 18 -7.73 0.97 -8.12
C MET A 18 -8.28 1.53 -6.81
N ASP A 19 -9.60 1.45 -6.61
CA ASP A 19 -10.26 1.93 -5.39
C ASP A 19 -9.79 1.09 -4.18
N SER A 20 -9.78 -0.24 -4.33
CA SER A 20 -9.24 -1.14 -3.31
C SER A 20 -7.75 -0.92 -3.04
N LEU A 21 -6.96 -0.62 -4.08
CA LEU A 21 -5.54 -0.33 -3.92
C LEU A 21 -5.31 0.99 -3.17
N GLU A 22 -6.09 2.03 -3.48
CA GLU A 22 -6.01 3.32 -2.80
C GLU A 22 -6.39 3.21 -1.33
N GLU A 23 -7.50 2.52 -1.01
CA GLU A 23 -7.92 2.30 0.37
C GLU A 23 -6.88 1.45 1.13
N LEU A 24 -6.30 0.42 0.50
CA LEU A 24 -5.22 -0.37 1.09
C LEU A 24 -3.97 0.49 1.37
N ILE A 25 -3.57 1.34 0.43
CA ILE A 25 -2.44 2.26 0.62
C ILE A 25 -2.73 3.23 1.76
N SER A 26 -3.93 3.80 1.83
CA SER A 26 -4.36 4.72 2.89
C SER A 26 -4.25 4.09 4.28
N LEU A 27 -4.66 2.82 4.43
CA LEU A 27 -4.50 2.07 5.68
C LEU A 27 -3.04 1.92 6.12
N TYR A 28 -2.12 1.77 5.16
CA TYR A 28 -0.69 1.60 5.41
C TYR A 28 0.13 2.89 5.30
N CYS A 29 -0.47 4.03 4.96
CA CYS A 29 0.22 5.33 4.86
C CYS A 29 1.13 5.63 6.05
N PRO A 30 0.70 5.45 7.33
CA PRO A 30 1.59 5.69 8.48
C PRO A 30 2.85 4.83 8.49
N LEU A 31 2.77 3.60 7.98
CA LEU A 31 3.93 2.71 7.86
C LEU A 31 4.82 3.14 6.69
N ILE A 32 4.22 3.48 5.55
CA ILE A 32 4.93 3.95 4.35
C ILE A 32 5.69 5.24 4.68
N ASP A 33 5.04 6.20 5.32
CA ASP A 33 5.62 7.48 5.75
C ASP A 33 6.71 7.30 6.83
N LYS A 34 6.65 6.22 7.62
CA LYS A 34 7.71 5.88 8.57
C LYS A 34 8.92 5.30 7.85
N MET A 35 8.71 4.45 6.84
CA MET A 35 9.76 3.79 6.07
C MET A 35 10.40 4.71 5.01
N SER A 36 9.73 5.79 4.64
CA SER A 36 10.26 6.80 3.73
C SER A 36 11.09 7.90 4.41
N ARG A 37 11.47 7.74 5.69
CA ARG A 37 12.24 8.78 6.41
C ARG A 37 13.74 8.62 6.24
N ILE A 38 14.40 9.69 5.83
CA ILE A 38 15.85 9.85 5.84
C ILE A 38 16.19 11.03 6.76
N ASN A 39 17.08 10.81 7.73
CA ASN A 39 17.45 11.81 8.75
C ASN A 39 16.23 12.41 9.49
N GLY A 40 15.18 11.60 9.69
CA GLY A 40 13.96 11.99 10.40
C GLY A 40 12.95 12.79 9.57
N GLN A 41 13.26 13.17 8.33
CA GLN A 41 12.33 13.84 7.42
C GLN A 41 11.80 12.86 6.37
N ILE A 42 10.58 13.09 5.89
CA ILE A 42 10.03 12.30 4.78
C ILE A 42 10.82 12.65 3.53
N ASP A 43 11.37 11.62 2.89
CA ASP A 43 11.93 11.69 1.56
C ASP A 43 10.82 11.31 0.57
N GLU A 44 10.36 12.29 -0.22
CA GLU A 44 9.22 12.11 -1.13
C GLU A 44 9.57 11.18 -2.30
N ASP A 45 10.83 11.17 -2.76
CA ASP A 45 11.27 10.27 -3.83
C ASP A 45 11.25 8.82 -3.35
N LEU A 46 11.72 8.56 -2.13
CA LEU A 46 11.65 7.25 -1.50
C LEU A 46 10.20 6.83 -1.22
N ARG A 47 9.37 7.77 -0.74
CA ARG A 47 7.93 7.52 -0.54
C ARG A 47 7.24 7.13 -1.85
N GLN A 48 7.50 7.87 -2.93
CA GLN A 48 6.99 7.56 -4.26
C GLN A 48 7.50 6.21 -4.76
N HIS A 49 8.79 5.89 -4.54
CA HIS A 49 9.35 4.59 -4.89
C HIS A 49 8.64 3.43 -4.19
N LEU A 50 8.38 3.55 -2.88
CA LEU A 50 7.65 2.54 -2.11
C LEU A 50 6.22 2.36 -2.63
N LEU A 51 5.51 3.46 -2.91
CA LEU A 51 4.15 3.43 -3.46
C LEU A 51 4.11 2.71 -4.82
N LEU A 52 5.01 3.07 -5.74
CA LEU A 52 5.14 2.40 -7.03
C LEU A 52 5.51 0.92 -6.87
N HIS A 53 6.42 0.60 -5.95
CA HIS A 53 6.82 -0.77 -5.69
C HIS A 53 5.64 -1.63 -5.22
N ILE A 54 4.81 -1.10 -4.31
CA ILE A 54 3.59 -1.76 -3.84
C ILE A 54 2.61 -1.93 -5.00
N ALA A 55 2.27 -0.86 -5.72
CA ALA A 55 1.29 -0.91 -6.81
C ALA A 55 1.67 -1.90 -7.92
N LEU A 56 2.97 -1.97 -8.28
CA LEU A 56 3.46 -2.89 -9.30
C LEU A 56 3.50 -4.35 -8.84
N ASN A 57 3.71 -4.60 -7.55
CA ASN A 57 3.90 -5.94 -7.00
C ASN A 57 2.69 -6.49 -6.24
N ILE A 58 1.63 -5.70 -6.00
CA ILE A 58 0.48 -6.14 -5.20
C ILE A 58 -0.18 -7.39 -5.78
N SER A 59 -0.25 -7.49 -7.10
CA SER A 59 -0.79 -8.68 -7.81
C SER A 59 0.01 -9.97 -7.59
N ARG A 60 1.21 -9.89 -6.99
CA ARG A 60 2.04 -11.06 -6.66
C ARG A 60 1.63 -11.71 -5.34
N PHE A 61 0.86 -11.02 -4.50
CA PHE A 61 0.28 -11.62 -3.30
C PHE A 61 -0.78 -12.64 -3.74
N LYS A 62 -0.39 -13.91 -3.73
CA LYS A 62 -1.30 -15.02 -4.03
C LYS A 62 -2.17 -15.32 -2.81
N LYS A 63 -3.41 -15.72 -3.08
CA LYS A 63 -4.30 -16.36 -2.10
C LYS A 63 -3.71 -17.64 -1.56
#